data_AF-A0A2V7DDQ8-F1
#
_entry.id   AF-A0A2V7DDQ8-F1
#
_cell.length_a   1.000
_cell.length_b   1.000
_cell.length_c   1.000
_cell.angle_alpha   90.00
_cell.angle_beta   90.00
_cell.angle_gamma   90.00
#
_symmetry.space_group_name_H-M   'P 1'
#
loop_
_entity.id
_entity.type
_entity.pdbx_description
1 polymer ?
#
loop_
_entity_poly.entity_id
_entity_poly.type
_entity_poly.pdbx_seq_one_letter_code
_entity_poly.pdbx_strand_id
1 'polypeptide(L)' 'MAWRASLLVATLVSWLAFGSAAGQASRLGAPAPEVAGARWINSEPLTTPGLRGRVVLVEFWTFG' A
#
# COMPACT_ATOMS: atom_id res chain seq x y z
N MET A 1 1.44 -3.50 -43.35
CA MET A 1 2.54 -3.69 -42.37
C MET A 1 2.29 -3.06 -40.99
N ALA A 2 1.45 -2.03 -40.86
CA ALA A 2 1.18 -1.35 -39.58
C ALA A 2 0.47 -2.19 -38.49
N TRP A 3 -0.39 -3.14 -38.90
CA TRP A 3 -1.18 -4.00 -37.99
C TRP A 3 -0.33 -4.83 -37.00
N ARG A 4 0.83 -5.32 -37.43
CA ARG A 4 1.74 -6.12 -36.59
C ARG A 4 2.39 -5.27 -35.50
N ALA A 5 2.69 -4.00 -35.81
CA ALA A 5 3.21 -3.04 -34.83
C ALA A 5 2.14 -2.65 -33.80
N SER A 6 0.88 -2.50 -34.22
CA SER A 6 -0.25 -2.23 -33.32
C SER A 6 -0.49 -3.34 -32.31
N LEU A 7 -0.33 -4.62 -32.68
CA LEU A 7 -0.45 -5.75 -31.76
C LEU A 7 0.69 -5.80 -30.73
N LEU A 8 1.92 -5.44 -31.12
CA LEU A 8 3.06 -5.37 -30.21
C LEU A 8 2.93 -4.21 -29.21
N VAL A 9 2.40 -3.08 -29.65
CA VAL A 9 2.10 -1.94 -28.76
C VAL A 9 0.95 -2.28 -27.81
N ALA A 10 -0.12 -2.91 -28.30
CA ALA A 10 -1.26 -3.30 -27.45
C ALA A 10 -0.88 -4.33 -26.37
N THR A 11 -0.02 -5.29 -26.71
CA THR A 11 0.50 -6.27 -25.74
C THR A 11 1.43 -5.62 -24.72
N LEU A 12 2.33 -4.72 -25.13
CA LEU A 12 3.20 -3.98 -24.22
C LEU A 12 2.41 -3.08 -23.25
N VAL A 13 1.36 -2.41 -23.73
CA VAL A 13 0.47 -1.58 -22.89
C VAL A 13 -0.34 -2.44 -21.90
N SER A 14 -0.80 -3.63 -22.32
CA SER A 14 -1.44 -4.58 -21.39
C SER A 14 -0.49 -5.04 -20.28
N TRP A 15 0.78 -5.34 -20.60
CA TRP A 15 1.78 -5.74 -19.60
C TRP A 15 2.12 -4.61 -18.61
N LEU A 16 2.15 -3.35 -19.06
CA LEU A 16 2.39 -2.18 -18.20
C LEU A 16 1.16 -1.82 -17.34
N ALA A 17 -0.05 -1.98 -17.86
CA ALA A 17 -1.29 -1.71 -17.13
C ALA A 17 -1.64 -2.82 -16.12
N PHE A 18 -1.16 -4.05 -16.34
CA PHE A 18 -1.20 -5.17 -15.36
C PHE A 18 -0.02 -5.09 -14.37
N GLY A 19 0.46 -3.88 -14.07
CA GLY A 19 1.46 -3.63 -13.04
C GLY A 19 0.99 -4.20 -11.70
N SER A 20 1.68 -5.26 -11.27
CA SER A 20 1.61 -5.97 -10.00
C SER A 20 0.49 -5.55 -9.04
N ALA A 21 -0.55 -6.38 -8.92
CA ALA A 21 -1.36 -6.51 -7.70
C ALA A 21 -0.55 -7.05 -6.49
N ALA A 22 0.77 -6.88 -6.48
CA ALA A 22 1.66 -7.24 -5.38
C ALA A 22 1.66 -6.20 -4.24
N GLY A 23 0.77 -5.20 -4.31
CA GLY A 23 0.71 -4.06 -3.40
C GLY A 23 -0.03 -4.30 -2.09
N GLN A 24 -0.79 -5.40 -1.92
CA GLN A 24 -1.67 -5.57 -0.76
C GLN A 24 -1.36 -6.75 0.16
N ALA A 25 -0.36 -7.58 -0.14
CA ALA A 25 0.05 -8.59 0.82
C ALA A 25 0.90 -7.92 1.92
N SER A 26 0.33 -7.74 3.12
CA SER A 26 1.11 -7.45 4.32
C SER A 26 2.22 -8.50 4.39
N ARG A 27 3.47 -8.06 4.20
CA ARG A 27 4.61 -8.97 4.20
C ARG A 27 4.80 -9.43 5.63
N LEU A 28 4.38 -10.65 5.94
CA LEU A 28 4.58 -11.25 7.25
C LEU A 28 6.06 -11.12 7.65
N GLY A 29 6.32 -10.60 8.85
CA GLY A 29 7.66 -10.36 9.37
C GLY A 29 8.31 -9.05 8.92
N ALA A 30 7.71 -8.28 8.00
CA ALA A 30 8.19 -6.94 7.71
C ALA A 30 7.83 -5.99 8.86
N PRO A 31 8.73 -5.07 9.26
CA PRO A 31 8.42 -4.03 10.22
C PRO A 31 7.23 -3.17 9.74
N ALA A 32 6.35 -2.83 10.66
CA ALA A 32 5.29 -1.86 10.38
C ALA A 32 5.92 -0.50 10.02
N PRO A 33 5.42 0.21 8.99
CA PRO A 33 5.78 1.59 8.71
C PRO A 33 5.47 2.52 9.89
N GLU A 34 6.05 3.71 9.90
CA GLU A 34 5.67 4.74 10.88
C GLU A 34 4.30 5.32 10.53
N VAL A 35 3.45 5.50 11.55
CA VAL A 35 2.15 6.16 11.38
C VAL A 35 2.37 7.67 11.45
N ALA A 36 2.43 8.31 10.28
CA ALA A 36 2.53 9.76 10.17
C ALA A 36 1.13 10.40 10.17
N GLY A 37 0.91 11.41 11.03
CA GLY A 37 -0.33 12.16 11.10
C GLY A 37 -0.23 13.30 12.11
N ALA A 38 -0.71 14.49 11.74
CA ALA A 38 -0.49 15.70 12.55
C ALA A 38 -1.44 15.83 13.75
N ARG A 39 -2.63 15.19 13.71
CA ARG A 39 -3.64 15.32 14.75
C ARG A 39 -4.07 13.96 15.28
N TRP A 40 -3.76 13.72 16.55
CA TRP A 40 -4.24 12.59 17.31
C TRP A 40 -5.52 12.97 18.06
N ILE A 41 -6.38 11.99 18.27
CA ILE A 41 -7.58 12.09 19.10
C ILE A 41 -7.51 11.00 20.16
N ASN A 42 -8.06 11.27 21.35
CA ASN A 42 -8.11 10.35 22.49
C ASN A 42 -6.76 9.90 23.07
N SER A 43 -5.64 10.46 22.62
CA SER A 43 -4.30 10.17 23.11
C SER A 43 -3.28 11.24 22.71
N GLU A 44 -2.15 11.25 23.40
CA GLU A 44 -0.91 11.83 22.88
C GLU A 44 -0.44 11.04 21.64
N PRO A 45 0.42 11.63 20.79
CA PRO A 45 0.95 10.94 19.61
C PRO A 45 1.59 9.59 19.92
N LEU A 46 1.19 8.56 19.18
CA LEU A 46 1.78 7.22 19.27
C LEU A 46 2.87 7.03 18.21
N THR A 47 3.87 6.22 18.53
CA THR A 47 4.94 5.85 17.60
C THR A 47 5.04 4.34 17.47
N THR A 48 5.42 3.83 16.29
CA THR A 48 5.56 2.39 16.07
C THR A 48 6.56 1.74 17.06
N PRO A 49 7.72 2.35 17.38
CA PRO A 49 8.62 1.85 18.43
C PRO A 49 7.98 1.81 19.83
N GLY A 50 7.19 2.82 20.20
CA GLY A 50 6.53 2.90 21.51
C GLY A 50 5.44 1.84 21.73
N LEU A 51 4.95 1.24 20.64
CA LEU A 51 3.90 0.21 20.68
C LEU A 51 4.43 -1.23 20.65
N ARG A 52 5.77 -1.43 20.61
CA ARG A 52 6.37 -2.78 20.62
C ARG A 52 5.94 -3.59 21.84
N GLY A 53 5.80 -4.91 21.65
CA GLY A 53 5.32 -5.84 22.68
C GLY A 53 3.79 -5.91 22.81
N ARG A 54 3.06 -5.16 21.97
CA ARG A 54 1.59 -5.20 21.89
C ARG A 54 1.15 -5.72 20.52
N VAL A 55 -0.01 -6.36 20.48
CA VAL A 55 -0.72 -6.58 19.21
C VAL A 55 -1.46 -5.28 18.88
N VAL A 56 -1.18 -4.72 17.71
CA VAL A 56 -1.70 -3.41 17.26
C VAL A 56 -2.53 -3.62 15.99
N LEU A 57 -3.75 -3.07 15.97
CA LEU A 57 -4.60 -2.99 14.79
C LEU A 57 -4.53 -1.57 14.21
N VAL A 58 -4.30 -1.47 12.89
CA VAL A 58 -4.42 -0.22 12.14
C VAL A 58 -5.61 -0.35 11.21
N GLU A 59 -6.61 0.51 11.40
CA GLU A 59 -7.82 0.56 10.59
C GLU A 59 -7.90 1.91 9.88
N PHE A 60 -8.05 1.88 8.55
CA PHE A 60 -8.29 3.06 7.73
C PHE A 60 -9.79 3.23 7.55
N TRP A 61 -10.34 4.38 7.96
CA TRP A 61 -11.77 4.66 7.92
C TRP A 61 -12.04 6.13 7.57
N THR A 62 -13.27 6.43 7.17
CA THR A 62 -13.78 7.79 6.97
C THR A 62 -15.13 7.93 7.66
N PHE A 63 -15.52 9.16 8.00
CA PHE A 63 -16.92 9.46 8.25
C PHE A 63 -17.67 9.29 6.92
N GLY A 64 -18.76 8.53 6.94
CA GLY A 64 -19.49 8.12 5.73
C GLY A 64 -19.99 9.26 4.86
#